data_AF-A0A7T4YEA6-F1
#
_entry.id   AF-A0A7T4YEA6-F1
#
_cell.length_a   1.000
_cell.length_b   1.000
_cell.length_c   1.000
_cell.angle_alpha   90.00
_cell.angle_beta   90.00
_cell.angle_gamma   90.00
#
_symmetry.space_group_name_H-M   'P 1'
#
loop_
_entity.id
_entity.type
_entity.pdbx_description
1 polymer ?
#
loop_
_entity_poly.entity_id
_entity_poly.type
_entity_poly.pdbx_seq_one_letter_code
_entity_poly.pdbx_strand_id
1 'polypeptide(L)'
;MASTYQAKLHEAQERSFRKFEEIFTPKFKYSKTKQQHNPDDIKSLLVDDFKDFIEHSAQLSGSCFKIARKASYVLHENFYRHTLTIGNVSVDNKPYYATTIDSIENEIEEGFVPSKDAIAHAWLTLDSGLVVDLTILASLAFNVKKIQDCIGIENAILVYDPEEKGSIVHHPMFTGFGYHFYVVTHPLELNYAMYEKWLNDYYLYWNNWKNSKYSWK
;
A
#
# COMPACT_ATOMS: atom_id res chain seq x y z
N MET A 1 7.64 -19.93 16.41
CA MET A 1 7.62 -18.45 16.61
C MET A 1 6.92 -17.85 15.41
N ALA A 2 5.96 -16.94 15.59
CA ALA A 2 5.36 -16.23 14.46
C ALA A 2 6.44 -15.40 13.76
N SER A 3 6.47 -15.41 12.42
CA SER A 3 7.42 -14.58 11.67
C SER A 3 7.07 -13.09 11.85
N THR A 4 8.11 -12.26 11.97
CA THR A 4 7.99 -10.80 12.08
C THR A 4 7.38 -10.23 10.79
N TYR A 5 6.82 -9.02 10.85
CA TYR A 5 6.30 -8.36 9.65
C TYR A 5 7.41 -8.20 8.60
N GLN A 6 8.61 -7.80 9.03
CA GLN A 6 9.78 -7.67 8.16
C GLN A 6 10.11 -8.98 7.41
N ALA A 7 10.03 -10.13 8.08
CA ALA A 7 10.29 -11.43 7.45
C ALA A 7 9.23 -11.75 6.38
N LYS A 8 7.94 -11.54 6.69
CA LYS A 8 6.84 -11.77 5.74
C LYS A 8 6.93 -10.85 4.53
N LEU A 9 7.31 -9.60 4.75
CA LEU A 9 7.48 -8.65 3.65
C LEU A 9 8.67 -9.01 2.77
N HIS A 10 9.79 -9.45 3.35
CA HIS A 10 10.92 -9.94 2.57
C HIS A 10 10.51 -11.13 1.69
N GLU A 11 9.76 -12.09 2.24
CA GLU A 11 9.18 -13.19 1.46
C GLU A 11 8.26 -12.69 0.35
N ALA A 12 7.42 -11.67 0.61
CA ALA A 12 6.57 -11.05 -0.40
C ALA A 12 7.38 -10.36 -1.51
N GLN A 13 8.48 -9.69 -1.18
CA GLN A 13 9.40 -9.09 -2.15
C GLN A 13 10.08 -10.16 -3.02
N GLU A 14 10.58 -11.24 -2.43
CA GLU A 14 11.16 -12.36 -3.17
C GLU A 14 10.14 -13.03 -4.10
N ARG A 15 8.92 -13.26 -3.60
CA ARG A 15 7.82 -13.82 -4.37
C ARG A 15 7.49 -12.93 -5.57
N SER A 16 7.33 -11.63 -5.34
CA SER A 16 7.03 -10.65 -6.37
C SER A 16 8.14 -10.55 -7.41
N PHE A 17 9.40 -10.55 -6.97
CA PHE A 17 10.54 -10.55 -7.89
C PHE A 17 10.59 -11.79 -8.77
N ARG A 18 10.28 -12.98 -8.22
CA ARG A 18 10.20 -14.22 -9.01
C ARG A 18 9.04 -14.21 -10.01
N LYS A 19 7.89 -13.63 -9.65
CA LYS A 19 6.69 -13.61 -10.50
C LYS A 19 6.72 -12.50 -11.56
N PHE A 20 7.29 -11.34 -11.24
CA PHE A 20 7.15 -10.11 -12.04
C PHE A 20 8.47 -9.45 -12.44
N GLU A 21 9.63 -9.98 -12.06
CA GLU A 21 10.94 -9.38 -12.36
C GLU A 21 11.22 -8.04 -11.62
N GLU A 22 12.41 -7.46 -11.85
CA GLU A 22 12.88 -6.27 -11.12
C GLU A 22 12.11 -5.00 -11.47
N ILE A 23 11.68 -4.84 -12.72
CA ILE A 23 11.04 -3.60 -13.20
C ILE A 23 9.74 -3.31 -12.43
N PHE A 24 9.00 -4.36 -12.10
CA PHE A 24 7.76 -4.27 -11.33
C PHE A 24 7.98 -4.41 -9.82
N THR A 25 9.13 -4.93 -9.40
CA THR A 25 9.42 -5.19 -7.98
C THR A 25 10.77 -4.61 -7.56
N PRO A 26 10.88 -3.28 -7.35
CA PRO A 26 12.15 -2.70 -6.96
C PRO A 26 12.54 -3.12 -5.54
N LYS A 27 13.68 -3.81 -5.42
CA LYS A 27 14.21 -4.28 -4.12
C LYS A 27 14.87 -3.13 -3.35
N PHE A 28 14.29 -2.69 -2.22
CA PHE A 28 14.99 -1.85 -1.25
C PHE A 28 15.43 -2.70 -0.07
N LYS A 29 16.57 -2.31 0.52
CA LYS A 29 17.01 -2.87 1.79
C LYS A 29 16.36 -2.08 2.92
N TYR A 30 15.81 -2.81 3.87
CA TYR A 30 15.42 -2.27 5.18
C TYR A 30 16.62 -1.63 5.86
N SER A 31 16.49 -0.35 6.21
CA SER A 31 17.48 0.34 7.03
C SER A 31 16.99 0.32 8.48
N LYS A 32 17.50 -0.62 9.28
CA LYS A 32 17.27 -0.59 10.74
C LYS A 32 17.94 0.60 11.43
N THR A 33 18.83 1.32 10.74
CA THR A 33 19.79 2.22 11.40
C THR A 33 19.68 3.71 11.05
N LYS A 34 18.90 4.18 10.08
CA LYS A 34 18.91 5.62 9.75
C LYS A 34 17.60 6.15 9.16
N GLN A 35 16.63 6.35 10.05
CA GLN A 35 15.63 7.42 10.11
C GLN A 35 14.47 6.85 10.92
N GLN A 36 14.37 7.25 12.19
CA GLN A 36 13.11 7.08 12.91
C GLN A 36 12.11 8.02 12.24
N HIS A 37 11.44 7.53 11.20
CA HIS A 37 10.25 8.21 10.71
C HIS A 37 9.23 8.15 11.85
N ASN A 38 8.77 9.29 12.31
CA ASN A 38 7.69 9.33 13.28
C ASN A 38 6.37 9.03 12.53
N PRO A 39 5.61 7.98 12.91
CA PRO A 39 4.32 7.68 12.30
C PRO A 39 3.35 8.88 12.31
N ASP A 40 3.38 9.68 13.37
CA ASP A 40 2.49 10.85 13.52
C ASP A 40 2.81 11.96 12.52
N ASP A 41 4.10 12.19 12.21
CA ASP A 41 4.51 13.20 11.23
C ASP A 41 4.06 12.81 9.82
N ILE A 42 4.23 11.53 9.46
CA ILE A 42 3.76 11.00 8.17
C ILE A 42 2.23 11.07 8.09
N LYS A 43 1.55 10.71 9.18
CA LYS A 43 0.10 10.79 9.25
C LYS A 43 -0.37 12.23 9.09
N SER A 44 0.24 13.19 9.78
CA SER A 44 -0.11 14.62 9.67
C SER A 44 0.08 15.12 8.24
N LEU A 45 1.21 14.77 7.61
CA LEU A 45 1.49 15.10 6.22
C LEU A 45 0.38 14.59 5.27
N LEU A 46 -0.02 13.33 5.42
CA LEU A 46 -1.07 12.75 4.59
C LEU A 46 -2.45 13.34 4.89
N VAL A 47 -2.76 13.64 6.15
CA VAL A 47 -4.01 14.31 6.52
C VAL A 47 -4.08 15.70 5.90
N ASP A 48 -3.00 16.46 5.96
CA ASP A 48 -2.93 17.81 5.42
C ASP A 48 -3.10 17.85 3.90
N ASP A 49 -2.54 16.88 3.18
CA ASP A 49 -2.74 16.76 1.73
C ASP A 49 -4.19 16.34 1.40
N PHE A 50 -4.75 15.38 2.16
CA PHE A 50 -6.03 14.74 1.81
C PHE A 50 -7.29 15.50 2.25
N LYS A 51 -7.19 16.36 3.27
CA LYS A 51 -8.35 17.07 3.84
C LYS A 51 -9.08 17.98 2.86
N ASP A 52 -8.40 18.48 1.84
CA ASP A 52 -8.99 19.43 0.88
C ASP A 52 -9.82 18.74 -0.22
N PHE A 53 -9.69 17.41 -0.36
CA PHE A 53 -10.38 16.67 -1.41
C PHE A 53 -11.15 15.43 -0.94
N ILE A 54 -11.08 15.08 0.35
CA ILE A 54 -11.88 14.02 0.95
C ILE A 54 -12.79 14.61 2.01
N GLU A 55 -14.06 14.79 1.64
CA GLU A 55 -15.07 15.35 2.54
C GLU A 55 -15.45 14.36 3.65
N HIS A 56 -15.44 13.05 3.36
CA HIS A 56 -15.79 12.01 4.33
C HIS A 56 -15.12 10.67 4.02
N SER A 57 -14.82 9.86 5.05
CA SER A 57 -14.07 8.60 4.88
C SER A 57 -14.76 7.56 4.00
N ALA A 58 -16.09 7.58 3.80
CA ALA A 58 -16.72 6.63 2.87
C ALA A 58 -16.18 6.69 1.44
N GLN A 59 -15.62 7.82 1.00
CA GLN A 59 -14.99 7.96 -0.32
C GLN A 59 -13.71 7.12 -0.47
N LEU A 60 -13.16 6.63 0.64
CA LEU A 60 -11.96 5.81 0.69
C LEU A 60 -12.26 4.30 0.58
N SER A 61 -13.47 3.87 0.92
CA SER A 61 -13.86 2.47 0.90
C SER A 61 -13.79 1.90 -0.53
N GLY A 62 -13.18 0.73 -0.70
CA GLY A 62 -13.02 0.09 -2.00
C GLY A 62 -12.06 0.78 -2.97
N SER A 63 -11.29 1.78 -2.53
CA SER A 63 -10.42 2.59 -3.40
C SER A 63 -8.92 2.47 -3.08
N CYS A 64 -8.52 1.39 -2.41
CA CYS A 64 -7.17 1.20 -1.85
C CYS A 64 -6.05 1.48 -2.86
N PHE A 65 -6.12 0.99 -4.10
CA PHE A 65 -5.13 1.27 -5.15
C PHE A 65 -5.06 2.76 -5.55
N LYS A 66 -6.23 3.38 -5.78
CA LYS A 66 -6.32 4.80 -6.16
C LYS A 66 -5.76 5.70 -5.07
N ILE A 67 -6.04 5.38 -3.81
CA ILE A 67 -5.60 6.16 -2.66
C ILE A 67 -4.12 5.90 -2.35
N ALA A 68 -3.65 4.65 -2.44
CA ALA A 68 -2.23 4.32 -2.34
C ALA A 68 -1.40 5.07 -3.40
N ARG A 69 -1.91 5.20 -4.63
CA ARG A 69 -1.28 6.05 -5.67
C ARG A 69 -1.11 7.49 -5.22
N LYS A 70 -2.16 8.12 -4.71
CA LYS A 70 -2.10 9.51 -4.25
C LYS A 70 -1.09 9.68 -3.11
N ALA A 71 -1.16 8.81 -2.10
CA ALA A 71 -0.23 8.81 -0.98
C ALA A 71 1.22 8.57 -1.43
N SER A 72 1.44 7.74 -2.45
CA SER A 72 2.76 7.47 -3.01
C SER A 72 3.43 8.75 -3.54
N TYR A 73 2.69 9.64 -4.22
CA TYR A 73 3.24 10.93 -4.65
C TYR A 73 3.62 11.83 -3.47
N VAL A 74 2.73 11.97 -2.49
CA VAL A 74 3.00 12.77 -1.27
C VAL A 74 4.26 12.27 -0.55
N LEU A 75 4.40 10.96 -0.40
CA LEU A 75 5.57 10.34 0.21
C LEU A 75 6.83 10.56 -0.62
N HIS A 76 6.77 10.46 -1.95
CA HIS A 76 7.93 10.71 -2.81
C HIS A 76 8.41 12.16 -2.75
N GLU A 77 7.49 13.13 -2.78
CA GLU A 77 7.80 14.56 -2.68
C GLU A 77 8.46 14.92 -1.35
N ASN A 78 8.16 14.15 -0.30
CA ASN A 78 8.74 14.31 1.04
C ASN A 78 9.89 13.33 1.34
N PHE A 79 10.45 12.69 0.30
CA PHE A 79 11.61 11.80 0.42
C PHE A 79 11.41 10.60 1.36
N TYR A 80 10.20 10.03 1.39
CA TYR A 80 9.93 8.74 2.01
C TYR A 80 10.01 7.62 0.98
N ARG A 81 10.98 6.70 1.13
CA ARG A 81 11.01 5.48 0.32
C ARG A 81 9.88 4.57 0.76
N HIS A 82 9.18 4.02 -0.20
CA HIS A 82 8.09 3.10 0.05
C HIS A 82 7.92 2.14 -1.11
N THR A 83 7.11 1.12 -0.92
CA THR A 83 6.63 0.24 -1.98
C THR A 83 5.15 -0.01 -1.84
N LEU A 84 4.46 -0.20 -2.96
CA LEU A 84 3.12 -0.75 -2.97
C LEU A 84 3.17 -2.17 -2.40
N THR A 85 2.29 -2.49 -1.46
CA THR A 85 2.21 -3.79 -0.81
C THR A 85 0.79 -4.29 -0.87
N ILE A 86 0.65 -5.55 -1.26
CA ILE A 86 -0.61 -6.22 -1.53
C ILE A 86 -0.73 -7.44 -0.62
N GLY A 87 -1.92 -7.67 -0.08
CA GLY A 87 -2.19 -8.87 0.70
C GLY A 87 -3.48 -8.80 1.50
N ASN A 88 -3.50 -9.49 2.63
CA ASN A 88 -4.65 -9.56 3.52
C ASN A 88 -4.43 -8.67 4.75
N VAL A 89 -5.54 -8.26 5.37
CA VAL A 89 -5.56 -7.59 6.65
C VAL A 89 -6.38 -8.41 7.62
N SER A 90 -5.91 -8.59 8.85
CA SER A 90 -6.68 -9.19 9.93
C SER A 90 -7.08 -8.14 10.95
N VAL A 91 -8.30 -8.25 11.47
CA VAL A 91 -8.81 -7.43 12.57
C VAL A 91 -9.22 -8.36 13.71
N ASP A 92 -8.68 -8.13 14.90
CA ASP A 92 -8.87 -8.98 16.09
C ASP A 92 -8.59 -10.47 15.81
N ASN A 93 -7.50 -10.73 15.09
CA ASN A 93 -7.04 -12.06 14.65
C ASN A 93 -7.98 -12.79 13.67
N LYS A 94 -8.95 -12.10 13.08
CA LYS A 94 -9.81 -12.64 12.02
C LYS A 94 -9.48 -11.99 10.68
N PRO A 95 -9.40 -12.76 9.58
CA PRO A 95 -9.16 -12.19 8.28
C PRO A 95 -10.33 -11.28 7.88
N TYR A 96 -10.01 -10.06 7.41
CA TYR A 96 -11.00 -9.11 6.95
C TYR A 96 -11.30 -9.27 5.45
N TYR A 97 -10.26 -9.41 4.62
CA TYR A 97 -10.42 -9.69 3.17
C TYR A 97 -10.38 -11.18 2.83
N ALA A 98 -9.88 -12.02 3.75
CA ALA A 98 -9.77 -13.48 3.60
C ALA A 98 -8.99 -13.97 2.37
N THR A 99 -8.17 -13.10 1.78
CA THR A 99 -7.29 -13.39 0.66
C THR A 99 -6.15 -14.32 1.06
N THR A 100 -5.76 -15.23 0.16
CA THR A 100 -4.58 -16.10 0.27
C THR A 100 -3.59 -15.84 -0.86
N ILE A 101 -2.35 -16.30 -0.72
CA ILE A 101 -1.34 -16.22 -1.80
C ILE A 101 -1.85 -16.91 -3.06
N ASP A 102 -2.34 -18.15 -2.94
CA ASP A 102 -2.87 -18.93 -4.07
C ASP A 102 -4.03 -18.21 -4.77
N SER A 103 -4.93 -17.57 -4.01
CA SER A 103 -6.03 -16.80 -4.61
C SER A 103 -5.54 -15.58 -5.40
N ILE A 104 -4.49 -14.90 -4.91
CA ILE A 104 -3.86 -13.78 -5.62
C ILE A 104 -3.16 -14.28 -6.88
N GLU A 105 -2.45 -15.41 -6.80
CA GLU A 105 -1.77 -15.98 -7.97
C GLU A 105 -2.75 -16.40 -9.06
N ASN A 106 -3.88 -17.00 -8.69
CA ASN A 106 -4.96 -17.31 -9.63
C ASN A 106 -5.52 -16.05 -10.27
N GLU A 107 -5.76 -14.98 -9.50
CA GLU A 107 -6.27 -13.72 -10.05
C GLU A 107 -5.25 -13.02 -10.98
N ILE A 108 -3.96 -13.10 -10.66
CA ILE A 108 -2.88 -12.63 -11.56
C ILE A 108 -2.91 -13.39 -12.88
N GLU A 109 -3.17 -14.71 -12.85
CA GLU A 109 -3.24 -15.55 -14.05
C GLU A 109 -4.50 -15.31 -14.87
N GLU A 110 -5.62 -15.02 -14.22
CA GLU A 110 -6.85 -14.55 -14.88
C GLU A 110 -6.66 -13.17 -15.52
N GLY A 111 -5.84 -12.31 -14.90
CA GLY A 111 -5.62 -10.93 -15.32
C GLY A 111 -6.83 -10.03 -15.04
N PHE A 112 -6.87 -8.86 -15.70
CA PHE A 112 -7.96 -7.91 -15.55
C PHE A 112 -9.29 -8.48 -16.08
N VAL A 113 -10.30 -8.54 -15.20
CA VAL A 113 -11.67 -8.91 -15.54
C VAL A 113 -12.61 -7.76 -15.16
N PRO A 114 -13.22 -7.03 -16.13
CA PRO A 114 -13.99 -5.82 -15.86
C PRO A 114 -15.15 -5.96 -14.87
N SER A 115 -15.69 -7.18 -14.73
CA SER A 115 -16.82 -7.49 -13.86
C SER A 115 -16.43 -7.98 -12.46
N LYS A 116 -15.12 -8.06 -12.16
CA LYS A 116 -14.61 -8.55 -10.88
C LYS A 116 -13.77 -7.47 -10.22
N ASP A 117 -14.04 -7.22 -8.94
CA ASP A 117 -13.17 -6.40 -8.11
C ASP A 117 -11.92 -7.19 -7.71
N ALA A 118 -10.81 -6.49 -7.55
CA ALA A 118 -9.56 -7.06 -7.03
C ALA A 118 -9.77 -7.63 -5.62
N ILE A 119 -9.38 -8.89 -5.40
CA ILE A 119 -9.60 -9.56 -4.10
C ILE A 119 -8.61 -9.14 -3.02
N ALA A 120 -7.54 -8.43 -3.37
CA ALA A 120 -6.47 -8.09 -2.46
C ALA A 120 -6.54 -6.63 -1.98
N HIS A 121 -6.10 -6.41 -0.74
CA HIS A 121 -5.96 -5.07 -0.20
C HIS A 121 -4.61 -4.46 -0.55
N ALA A 122 -4.57 -3.14 -0.74
CA ALA A 122 -3.38 -2.40 -1.10
C ALA A 122 -3.04 -1.33 -0.06
N TRP A 123 -1.78 -1.29 0.36
CA TRP A 123 -1.22 -0.26 1.24
C TRP A 123 0.20 0.07 0.81
N LEU A 124 0.82 1.08 1.44
CA LEU A 124 2.22 1.40 1.23
C LEU A 124 3.05 0.95 2.43
N THR A 125 4.23 0.39 2.17
CA THR A 125 5.19 0.04 3.22
C THR A 125 6.47 0.83 3.03
N LEU A 126 6.90 1.56 4.06
CA LEU A 126 8.11 2.38 4.04
C LEU A 126 9.39 1.52 4.20
N ASP A 127 10.54 2.07 3.84
CA ASP A 127 11.86 1.45 4.07
C ASP A 127 12.25 1.33 5.55
N SER A 128 11.62 2.14 6.41
CA SER A 128 11.64 2.03 7.86
C SER A 128 10.83 0.83 8.38
N GLY A 129 9.85 0.36 7.61
CA GLY A 129 8.97 -0.76 7.97
C GLY A 129 7.59 -0.35 8.42
N LEU A 130 7.35 0.96 8.55
CA LEU A 130 6.03 1.48 8.83
C LEU A 130 5.05 1.12 7.72
N VAL A 131 3.84 0.75 8.14
CA VAL A 131 2.69 0.57 7.26
C VAL A 131 1.94 1.89 7.17
N VAL A 132 1.58 2.28 5.95
CA VAL A 132 0.73 3.42 5.63
C VAL A 132 -0.51 2.90 4.89
N ASP A 133 -1.66 2.89 5.56
CA ASP A 133 -2.94 2.47 5.01
C ASP A 133 -4.01 3.55 5.24
N LEU A 134 -4.55 4.07 4.14
CA LEU A 134 -5.51 5.16 4.16
C LEU A 134 -6.97 4.67 4.06
N THR A 135 -7.20 3.36 3.95
CA THR A 135 -8.50 2.81 3.54
C THR A 135 -9.07 1.76 4.49
N ILE A 136 -8.24 1.07 5.28
CA ILE A 136 -8.74 0.03 6.20
C ILE A 136 -9.67 0.60 7.28
N LEU A 137 -9.30 1.69 7.95
CA LEU A 137 -10.13 2.28 9.02
C LEU A 137 -11.45 2.83 8.47
N ALA A 138 -11.40 3.43 7.28
CA ALA A 138 -12.59 3.88 6.57
C ALA A 138 -13.52 2.70 6.22
N SER A 139 -12.96 1.59 5.73
CA SER A 139 -13.72 0.39 5.38
C SER A 139 -14.38 -0.26 6.61
N LEU A 140 -13.64 -0.32 7.73
CA LEU A 140 -14.19 -0.80 9.01
C LEU A 140 -15.32 0.10 9.52
N ALA A 141 -15.14 1.43 9.46
CA ALA A 141 -16.17 2.37 9.87
C ALA A 141 -17.43 2.26 8.99
N PHE A 142 -17.26 2.09 7.68
CA PHE A 142 -18.36 1.93 6.72
C PHE A 142 -19.17 0.65 6.97
N ASN A 143 -18.52 -0.44 7.37
CA ASN A 143 -19.21 -1.70 7.66
C ASN A 143 -19.97 -1.70 8.99
N VAL A 144 -19.61 -0.83 9.92
CA VAL A 144 -20.24 -0.74 11.25
C VAL A 144 -21.28 0.39 11.31
N LYS A 145 -21.13 1.45 10.52
CA LYS A 145 -21.94 2.67 10.58
C LYS A 145 -22.63 2.98 9.25
N LYS A 146 -23.73 3.76 9.29
CA LYS A 146 -24.33 4.30 8.06
C LYS A 146 -23.38 5.33 7.44
N ILE A 147 -23.46 5.54 6.12
CA ILE A 147 -22.64 6.50 5.34
C ILE A 147 -22.56 7.90 5.97
N GLN A 148 -23.64 8.29 6.66
CA GLN A 148 -23.81 9.60 7.30
C GLN A 148 -22.97 9.78 8.58
N ASP A 149 -22.45 8.68 9.13
CA ASP A 149 -21.72 8.62 10.41
C ASP A 149 -20.24 8.24 10.23
N CYS A 150 -19.71 8.46 9.03
CA CYS A 150 -18.31 8.17 8.69
C CYS A 150 -17.33 9.01 9.52
N ILE A 151 -16.11 8.50 9.65
CA ILE A 151 -15.05 9.14 10.44
C ILE A 151 -14.39 10.26 9.63
N GLY A 152 -13.83 11.26 10.32
CA GLY A 152 -12.98 12.28 9.67
C GLY A 152 -11.70 11.67 9.11
N ILE A 153 -11.09 12.35 8.13
CA ILE A 153 -9.87 11.88 7.45
C ILE A 153 -8.70 11.66 8.42
N GLU A 154 -8.61 12.49 9.46
CA GLU A 154 -7.62 12.38 10.54
C GLU A 154 -7.72 11.07 11.33
N ASN A 155 -8.90 10.45 11.29
CA ASN A 155 -9.19 9.16 11.92
C ASN A 155 -9.21 8.00 10.90
N ALA A 156 -9.16 8.28 9.60
CA ALA A 156 -9.20 7.28 8.54
C ALA A 156 -7.82 6.80 8.09
N ILE A 157 -6.77 7.60 8.30
CA ILE A 157 -5.40 7.27 7.92
C ILE A 157 -4.69 6.55 9.08
N LEU A 158 -4.21 5.33 8.78
CA LEU A 158 -3.42 4.49 9.67
C LEU A 158 -1.95 4.52 9.25
N VAL A 159 -1.08 4.98 10.15
CA VAL A 159 0.38 4.85 10.03
C VAL A 159 0.91 4.25 11.30
N TYR A 160 1.64 3.13 11.23
CA TYR A 160 2.12 2.44 12.43
C TYR A 160 3.29 1.50 12.16
N ASP A 161 4.01 1.13 13.23
CA ASP A 161 4.99 0.05 13.20
C ASP A 161 4.27 -1.30 13.37
N PRO A 162 4.26 -2.18 12.34
CA PRO A 162 3.56 -3.47 12.39
C PRO A 162 4.21 -4.49 13.34
N GLU A 163 5.40 -4.22 13.87
CA GLU A 163 6.00 -5.02 14.94
C GLU A 163 5.38 -4.68 16.31
N GLU A 164 4.73 -3.52 16.45
CA GLU A 164 3.90 -3.20 17.60
C GLU A 164 2.57 -3.97 17.52
N LYS A 165 2.20 -4.68 18.59
CA LYS A 165 0.96 -5.46 18.61
C LYS A 165 -0.24 -4.52 18.58
N GLY A 166 -1.09 -4.68 17.56
CA GLY A 166 -2.37 -3.98 17.43
C GLY A 166 -3.52 -4.92 17.09
N SER A 167 -4.74 -4.39 17.10
CA SER A 167 -5.94 -5.10 16.62
C SER A 167 -5.94 -5.31 15.11
N ILE A 168 -5.24 -4.46 14.35
CA ILE A 168 -5.11 -4.52 12.89
C ILE A 168 -3.73 -5.03 12.52
N VAL A 169 -3.69 -6.10 11.71
CA VAL A 169 -2.44 -6.75 11.28
C VAL A 169 -2.42 -6.86 9.76
N HIS A 170 -1.38 -6.30 9.13
CA HIS A 170 -1.16 -6.40 7.69
C HIS A 170 -0.33 -7.64 7.37
N HIS A 171 -0.77 -8.41 6.38
CA HIS A 171 -0.14 -9.65 5.94
C HIS A 171 0.35 -9.48 4.49
N PRO A 172 1.61 -9.03 4.29
CA PRO A 172 2.13 -8.80 2.95
C PRO A 172 2.24 -10.11 2.17
N MET A 173 1.78 -10.11 0.93
CA MET A 173 1.80 -11.27 0.03
C MET A 173 2.52 -10.93 -1.28
N PHE A 174 2.33 -9.74 -1.83
CA PHE A 174 3.09 -9.24 -2.95
C PHE A 174 3.49 -7.78 -2.72
N THR A 175 4.49 -7.30 -3.44
CA THR A 175 4.99 -5.93 -3.38
C THR A 175 5.30 -5.43 -4.77
N GLY A 176 5.40 -4.11 -4.91
CA GLY A 176 5.61 -3.46 -6.18
C GLY A 176 4.34 -3.44 -7.02
N PHE A 177 4.52 -3.25 -8.33
CA PHE A 177 3.46 -2.92 -9.27
C PHE A 177 2.96 -4.10 -10.07
N GLY A 178 3.54 -5.29 -9.92
CA GLY A 178 3.17 -6.46 -10.72
C GLY A 178 1.67 -6.78 -10.60
N TYR A 179 1.18 -7.05 -9.39
CA TYR A 179 -0.25 -7.31 -9.17
C TYR A 179 -1.13 -6.19 -9.73
N HIS A 180 -0.80 -4.93 -9.42
CA HIS A 180 -1.55 -3.78 -9.91
C HIS A 180 -1.58 -3.70 -11.44
N PHE A 181 -0.50 -4.04 -12.12
CA PHE A 181 -0.43 -4.02 -13.58
C PHE A 181 -1.22 -5.15 -14.23
N TYR A 182 -1.17 -6.36 -13.66
CA TYR A 182 -1.86 -7.53 -14.23
C TYR A 182 -3.35 -7.57 -13.92
N VAL A 183 -3.76 -7.08 -12.75
CA VAL A 183 -5.13 -7.25 -12.23
C VAL A 183 -5.94 -5.96 -12.23
N VAL A 184 -5.30 -4.81 -11.98
CA VAL A 184 -6.01 -3.53 -11.74
C VAL A 184 -5.91 -2.59 -12.95
N THR A 185 -4.79 -2.63 -13.69
CA THR A 185 -4.50 -1.69 -14.78
C THR A 185 -4.81 -2.32 -16.13
N HIS A 186 -5.80 -1.81 -16.85
CA HIS A 186 -6.11 -2.26 -18.21
C HIS A 186 -6.62 -1.10 -19.07
N PRO A 187 -6.39 -1.06 -20.40
CA PRO A 187 -6.89 0.02 -21.26
C PRO A 187 -8.42 0.24 -21.26
N LEU A 188 -9.18 -0.71 -20.73
CA LEU A 188 -10.63 -0.59 -20.55
C LEU A 188 -11.03 0.02 -19.20
N GLU A 189 -10.08 0.19 -18.27
CA GLU A 189 -10.29 0.80 -16.98
C GLU A 189 -10.15 2.34 -17.09
N LEU A 190 -11.04 3.07 -16.43
CA LEU A 190 -11.18 4.52 -16.57
C LEU A 190 -9.93 5.30 -16.14
N ASN A 191 -9.15 4.77 -15.21
CA ASN A 191 -7.94 5.34 -14.65
C ASN A 191 -6.65 4.75 -15.26
N TYR A 192 -6.72 3.98 -16.35
CA TYR A 192 -5.56 3.33 -16.99
C TYR A 192 -4.35 4.25 -17.15
N ALA A 193 -4.53 5.42 -17.79
CA ALA A 193 -3.45 6.36 -18.04
C ALA A 193 -2.83 6.90 -16.72
N MET A 194 -3.64 7.03 -15.67
CA MET A 194 -3.15 7.47 -14.35
C MET A 194 -2.29 6.40 -13.69
N TYR A 195 -2.66 5.13 -13.86
CA TYR A 195 -1.95 3.97 -13.33
C TYR A 195 -0.66 3.68 -14.10
N GLU A 196 -0.68 3.76 -15.42
CA GLU A 196 0.52 3.67 -16.25
C GLU A 196 1.52 4.78 -15.90
N LYS A 197 1.05 6.02 -15.76
CA LYS A 197 1.91 7.13 -15.33
C LYS A 197 2.53 6.87 -13.96
N TRP A 198 1.77 6.33 -13.01
CA TRP A 198 2.28 6.04 -11.67
C TRP A 198 3.44 5.04 -11.68
N LEU A 199 3.34 3.96 -12.46
CA LEU A 199 4.43 3.01 -12.65
C LEU A 199 5.70 3.69 -13.20
N ASN A 200 5.54 4.50 -14.25
CA ASN A 200 6.65 5.19 -14.89
C ASN A 200 7.32 6.19 -13.93
N ASP A 201 6.53 7.02 -13.24
CA ASP A 201 7.04 7.97 -12.26
C ASP A 201 7.78 7.25 -11.13
N TYR A 202 7.19 6.18 -10.59
CA TYR A 202 7.79 5.38 -9.52
C TYR A 202 9.15 4.80 -9.93
N TYR A 203 9.27 4.27 -11.16
CA TYR A 203 10.53 3.77 -11.69
C TYR A 203 11.59 4.87 -11.83
N LEU A 204 11.20 6.06 -12.27
CA LEU A 204 12.09 7.23 -12.36
C LEU A 204 12.57 7.67 -10.97
N TYR A 205 11.67 7.82 -10.01
CA TYR A 205 12.02 8.13 -8.63
C TYR A 205 12.99 7.08 -8.08
N TRP A 206 12.66 5.81 -8.24
CA TRP A 206 13.50 4.73 -7.76
C TRP A 206 14.93 4.77 -8.32
N ASN A 207 15.08 4.97 -9.62
CA ASN A 207 16.39 5.05 -10.26
C ASN A 207 17.17 6.30 -9.84
N ASN A 208 16.49 7.43 -9.68
CA ASN A 208 17.11 8.64 -9.15
C ASN A 208 17.67 8.39 -7.74
N TRP A 209 16.96 7.64 -6.91
CA TRP A 209 17.44 7.28 -5.58
C TRP A 209 18.60 6.28 -5.62
N LYS A 210 18.58 5.26 -6.49
CA LYS A 210 19.72 4.34 -6.71
C LYS A 210 20.98 5.07 -7.15
N ASN A 211 20.83 6.06 -8.04
CA ASN A 211 21.94 6.82 -8.63
C ASN A 211 22.37 8.01 -7.76
N SER A 212 21.54 8.42 -6.81
CA SER A 212 21.90 9.43 -5.82
C SER A 212 22.99 8.86 -4.91
N LYS A 213 24.26 9.19 -5.20
CA LYS A 213 25.43 8.99 -4.31
C LYS A 213 25.34 9.77 -3.00
N TYR A 214 24.16 10.25 -2.62
CA TYR A 214 24.03 11.12 -1.48
C TYR A 214 23.89 10.29 -0.20
N SER A 215 25.04 10.08 0.44
CA SER A 215 25.12 10.11 1.90
C SER A 215 24.68 11.50 2.35
N TRP A 216 23.40 11.69 2.66
CA TRP A 216 22.99 12.87 3.41
C TRP A 216 23.21 12.57 4.90
N LYS A 217 24.00 13.43 5.53
CA LYS A 217 24.43 13.38 6.93
C LYS A 217 23.25 13.56 7.88
#